data_AF-A0A2K8N590-F1
#
_entry.id   AF-A0A2K8N590-F1
#
_cell.length_a   1.000
_cell.length_b   1.000
_cell.length_c   1.000
_cell.angle_alpha   90.00
_cell.angle_beta   90.00
_cell.angle_gamma   90.00
#
_symmetry.space_group_name_H-M   'P 1'
#
loop_
_entity.id
_entity.type
_entity.pdbx_description
1 polymer ?
#
loop_
_entity_poly.entity_id
_entity_poly.type
_entity_poly.pdbx_seq_one_letter_code
_entity_poly.pdbx_strand_id
1 'polypeptide(L)'
;MSSDRDYRRLMYTYWGSYLEEPYKDVGIAVAQTLMKHWGTVKLLSNSTVPNLLAKTEEEKDYLEDIETPEALEQIVKGHRLVKDSLMFAADFVNSAVTVGKYWVSLIISFAYMRLIEYDRLKFYRTKDPAVNAARTEALLAVCKDVARLPAIRELWMGDSWNAFLGEPAFLYRPNKLYYRVQNTSQTLQTKEKVLRLAARFEELVPRGWVLDYLRKRLGPEAVEELDNKKIVVRFYDRSLTKPKVRGWGFLKEFERDVNAYVAGRGVKL
;
A
#
# COMPACT_ATOMS: atom_id res chain seq x y z
N MET A 1 -8.73 -15.13 -23.82
CA MET A 1 -8.78 -16.07 -22.67
C MET A 1 -8.33 -15.32 -21.43
N SER A 2 -9.25 -15.16 -20.48
CA SER A 2 -9.08 -14.43 -19.22
C SER A 2 -8.11 -15.20 -18.32
N SER A 3 -6.91 -14.66 -18.07
CA SER A 3 -6.07 -15.19 -16.99
C SER A 3 -6.62 -14.69 -15.67
N ASP A 4 -7.37 -15.56 -15.00
CA ASP A 4 -7.68 -15.48 -13.56
C ASP A 4 -6.38 -15.24 -12.81
N ARG A 5 -6.09 -13.98 -12.48
CA ARG A 5 -5.14 -13.67 -11.44
C ARG A 5 -5.95 -13.55 -10.16
N ASP A 6 -6.05 -14.64 -9.41
CA ASP A 6 -6.80 -14.80 -8.14
C ASP A 6 -6.22 -14.03 -6.96
N TYR A 7 -5.57 -12.91 -7.23
CA TYR A 7 -4.93 -12.12 -6.22
C TYR A 7 -5.69 -10.83 -5.92
N ARG A 8 -5.60 -10.38 -4.67
CA ARG A 8 -6.17 -9.11 -4.20
C ARG A 8 -5.12 -8.32 -3.46
N ARG A 9 -5.02 -7.02 -3.73
CA ARG A 9 -4.13 -6.14 -2.94
C ARG A 9 -4.76 -5.93 -1.57
N LEU A 10 -4.05 -6.32 -0.51
CA LEU A 10 -4.38 -5.94 0.87
C LEU A 10 -3.97 -4.50 1.13
N MET A 11 -2.75 -4.15 0.72
CA MET A 11 -2.28 -2.77 0.67
C MET A 11 -1.43 -2.50 -0.56
N TYR A 12 -1.40 -1.26 -1.03
CA TYR A 12 -0.55 -0.87 -2.15
C TYR A 12 -0.23 0.63 -2.13
N THR A 13 0.85 1.00 -2.79
CA THR A 13 1.12 2.39 -3.16
C THR A 13 1.83 2.45 -4.49
N TYR A 14 1.47 3.49 -5.25
CA TYR A 14 2.03 3.77 -6.56
C TYR A 14 2.87 5.06 -6.57
N TRP A 15 2.91 5.82 -5.46
CA TRP A 15 3.40 7.20 -5.46
C TRP A 15 4.25 7.57 -4.24
N GLY A 16 4.47 6.64 -3.31
CA GLY A 16 5.23 6.91 -2.09
C GLY A 16 6.66 7.39 -2.37
N SER A 17 7.23 8.11 -1.39
CA SER A 17 8.64 8.54 -1.39
C SER A 17 9.63 7.39 -1.23
N TYR A 18 9.19 6.13 -1.27
CA TYR A 18 10.08 4.97 -1.36
C TYR A 18 10.99 4.96 -2.60
N LEU A 19 10.85 5.96 -3.48
CA LEU A 19 11.80 6.25 -4.55
C LEU A 19 12.99 7.12 -4.12
N GLU A 20 12.84 7.90 -3.05
CA GLU A 20 13.89 8.77 -2.51
C GLU A 20 14.95 7.93 -1.77
N GLU A 21 14.53 6.83 -1.16
CA GLU A 21 15.40 5.79 -0.61
C GLU A 21 15.56 4.63 -1.60
N PRO A 22 16.64 3.84 -1.54
CA PRO A 22 16.71 2.58 -2.24
C PRO A 22 15.48 1.73 -1.87
N TYR A 23 14.67 1.35 -2.86
CA TYR A 23 13.41 0.59 -2.63
C TYR A 23 13.63 -0.72 -1.84
N LYS A 24 14.86 -1.21 -1.74
CA LYS A 24 15.25 -2.34 -0.88
C LYS A 24 15.25 -2.00 0.60
N ASP A 25 15.77 -0.84 0.99
CA ASP A 25 15.79 -0.41 2.38
C ASP A 25 14.34 -0.19 2.87
N VAL A 26 13.50 0.39 2.00
CA VAL A 26 12.06 0.45 2.25
C VAL A 26 11.44 -0.95 2.34
N GLY A 27 11.85 -1.86 1.45
CA GLY A 27 11.46 -3.27 1.49
C GLY A 27 11.76 -3.94 2.82
N ILE A 28 12.97 -3.77 3.32
CA ILE A 28 13.43 -4.25 4.62
C ILE A 28 12.56 -3.64 5.73
N ALA A 29 12.39 -2.31 5.77
CA ALA A 29 11.62 -1.64 6.82
C ALA A 29 10.14 -2.09 6.85
N VAL A 30 9.50 -2.22 5.69
CA VAL A 30 8.13 -2.72 5.59
C VAL A 30 8.06 -4.18 6.02
N ALA A 31 8.96 -5.04 5.55
CA ALA A 31 8.99 -6.45 5.90
C ALA A 31 9.22 -6.66 7.40
N GLN A 32 10.17 -5.95 8.02
CA GLN A 32 10.39 -5.97 9.48
C GLN A 32 9.14 -5.50 10.24
N THR A 33 8.38 -4.55 9.69
CA THR A 33 7.09 -4.14 10.28
C THR A 33 6.06 -5.26 10.17
N LEU A 34 5.95 -5.93 9.03
CA LEU A 34 5.05 -7.07 8.84
C LEU A 34 5.43 -8.26 9.74
N MET A 35 6.72 -8.50 9.99
CA MET A 35 7.19 -9.56 10.88
C MET A 35 6.67 -9.41 12.31
N LYS A 36 6.49 -8.18 12.79
CA LYS A 36 5.90 -7.91 14.12
C LYS A 36 4.44 -8.37 14.22
N HIS A 37 3.73 -8.43 13.10
CA HIS A 37 2.31 -8.79 13.04
C HIS A 37 2.09 -10.26 12.65
N TRP A 38 2.91 -10.78 11.73
CA TRP A 38 2.69 -12.08 11.09
C TRP A 38 3.82 -13.10 11.34
N GLY A 39 4.89 -12.70 12.02
CA GLY A 39 6.01 -13.56 12.37
C GLY A 39 7.04 -13.72 11.24
N THR A 40 7.63 -14.91 11.15
CA THR A 40 8.71 -15.28 10.22
C THR A 40 8.40 -14.92 8.76
N VAL A 41 9.38 -14.35 8.06
CA VAL A 41 9.37 -14.28 6.59
C VAL A 41 9.67 -15.67 6.07
N LYS A 42 8.73 -16.30 5.36
CA LYS A 42 8.85 -17.70 4.95
C LYS A 42 9.49 -17.88 3.59
N LEU A 43 9.55 -16.82 2.79
CA LEU A 43 10.07 -16.89 1.43
C LEU A 43 10.71 -15.57 1.02
N LEU A 44 12.00 -15.60 0.72
CA LEU A 44 12.69 -14.57 -0.05
C LEU A 44 12.94 -14.98 -1.51
N SER A 45 12.18 -15.92 -2.05
CA SER A 45 12.24 -16.26 -3.48
C SER A 45 11.18 -17.29 -3.80
N ASN A 46 9.93 -16.84 -3.97
CA ASN A 46 9.11 -17.31 -5.09
C ASN A 46 7.94 -16.36 -5.33
N SER A 47 7.91 -15.69 -6.48
CA SER A 47 6.71 -15.68 -7.33
C SER A 47 6.73 -14.53 -8.34
N THR A 48 6.48 -14.91 -9.60
CA THR A 48 6.16 -14.09 -10.77
C THR A 48 7.25 -13.29 -11.48
N VAL A 49 8.46 -13.21 -10.94
CA VAL A 49 9.62 -12.72 -11.70
C VAL A 49 10.62 -13.86 -11.75
N PRO A 50 11.08 -14.28 -12.95
CA PRO A 50 12.20 -15.19 -13.02
C PRO A 50 13.30 -14.64 -12.13
N ASN A 51 13.89 -15.46 -11.27
CA ASN A 51 15.16 -15.09 -10.67
C ASN A 51 16.16 -15.00 -11.84
N LEU A 52 16.22 -13.84 -12.52
CA LEU A 52 16.97 -13.63 -13.76
C LEU A 52 18.47 -13.88 -13.57
N LEU A 53 18.90 -13.95 -12.31
CA LEU A 53 20.26 -14.20 -11.87
C LEU A 53 20.49 -15.64 -11.39
N ALA A 54 19.44 -16.46 -11.25
CA ALA A 54 19.57 -17.86 -10.90
C ALA A 54 20.24 -18.63 -12.03
N LYS A 55 21.34 -19.31 -11.69
CA LYS A 55 22.13 -20.12 -12.63
C LYS A 55 21.89 -21.62 -12.47
N THR A 56 21.20 -22.03 -11.41
CA THR A 56 20.91 -23.44 -11.06
C THR A 56 19.43 -23.61 -10.72
N GLU A 57 18.91 -24.84 -10.79
CA GLU A 57 17.54 -25.14 -10.35
C GLU A 57 17.37 -24.90 -8.84
N GLU A 58 18.39 -25.23 -8.03
CA GLU A 58 18.40 -24.95 -6.59
C GLU A 58 18.26 -23.45 -6.28
N GLU A 59 18.83 -22.56 -7.10
CA GLU A 59 18.67 -21.11 -6.95
C GLU A 59 17.31 -20.58 -7.42
N LYS A 60 16.67 -21.27 -8.36
CA LYS A 60 15.30 -20.96 -8.76
C LYS A 60 14.31 -21.29 -7.64
N ASP A 61 14.64 -22.34 -6.88
CA ASP A 61 13.87 -22.81 -5.74
C ASP A 61 14.46 -22.35 -4.39
N TYR A 62 15.22 -21.24 -4.36
CA TYR A 62 15.79 -20.73 -3.10
C TYR A 62 14.67 -20.35 -2.12
N LEU A 63 14.50 -21.14 -1.06
CA LEU A 63 13.56 -20.87 0.02
C LEU A 63 14.32 -20.82 1.34
N GLU A 64 14.24 -19.69 2.04
CA GLU A 64 14.82 -19.53 3.37
C GLU A 64 13.77 -18.94 4.31
N ASP A 65 13.55 -19.62 5.42
CA ASP A 65 12.75 -19.14 6.54
C ASP A 65 13.59 -18.18 7.37
N ILE A 66 13.17 -16.93 7.46
CA ILE A 66 13.90 -15.85 8.12
C ILE A 66 13.12 -15.39 9.33
N GLU A 67 13.65 -15.75 10.49
CA GLU A 67 12.97 -15.59 11.77
C GLU A 67 13.19 -14.23 12.41
N THR A 68 14.26 -13.51 12.04
CA THR A 68 14.63 -12.25 12.68
C THR A 68 14.77 -11.08 11.69
N PRO A 69 14.44 -9.84 12.12
CA PRO A 69 14.70 -8.62 11.35
C PRO A 69 16.15 -8.47 10.89
N GLU A 70 17.12 -8.89 11.70
CA GLU A 70 18.56 -8.77 11.43
C GLU A 70 19.00 -9.76 10.35
N ALA A 71 18.51 -11.01 10.41
CA ALA A 71 18.79 -12.01 9.38
C ALA A 71 18.22 -11.58 8.02
N LEU A 72 17.01 -11.01 8.01
CA LEU A 72 16.39 -10.45 6.81
C LEU A 72 17.29 -9.40 6.15
N GLU A 73 17.78 -8.43 6.93
CA GLU A 73 18.64 -7.38 6.42
C GLU A 73 19.96 -7.94 5.88
N GLN A 74 20.59 -8.88 6.59
CA GLN A 74 21.83 -9.53 6.15
C GLN A 74 21.66 -10.27 4.84
N ILE A 75 20.57 -11.05 4.68
CA ILE A 75 20.31 -11.81 3.45
C ILE A 75 20.02 -10.87 2.28
N VAL A 76 19.17 -9.85 2.48
CA VAL A 76 18.81 -8.91 1.42
C VAL A 76 20.01 -8.12 0.92
N LYS A 77 20.94 -7.74 1.80
CA LYS A 77 22.14 -6.96 1.46
C LYS A 77 23.33 -7.83 1.03
N GLY A 78 23.42 -9.07 1.50
CA GLY A 78 24.58 -9.95 1.29
C GLY A 78 24.39 -11.06 0.27
N HIS A 79 23.19 -11.61 0.13
CA HIS A 79 22.95 -12.80 -0.70
C HIS A 79 22.93 -12.44 -2.19
N ARG A 80 23.73 -13.13 -3.00
CA ARG A 80 23.94 -12.75 -4.42
C ARG A 80 22.67 -12.73 -5.28
N LEU A 81 21.66 -13.55 -4.94
CA LEU A 81 20.40 -13.60 -5.70
C LEU A 81 19.51 -12.37 -5.42
N VAL A 82 19.69 -11.74 -4.25
CA VAL A 82 18.79 -10.70 -3.74
C VAL A 82 19.46 -9.32 -3.75
N LYS A 83 20.75 -9.26 -3.41
CA LYS A 83 21.51 -8.00 -3.25
C LYS A 83 21.54 -7.12 -4.50
N ASP A 84 21.46 -7.73 -5.69
CA ASP A 84 21.49 -7.03 -6.98
C ASP A 84 20.12 -7.05 -7.71
N SER A 85 19.10 -7.71 -7.12
CA SER A 85 17.74 -7.73 -7.69
C SER A 85 17.18 -6.32 -7.85
N LEU A 86 16.43 -6.05 -8.93
CA LEU A 86 15.74 -4.77 -9.15
C LEU A 86 14.43 -4.63 -8.34
N MET A 87 14.10 -5.65 -7.54
CA MET A 87 12.89 -5.73 -6.74
C MET A 87 13.17 -6.42 -5.41
N PHE A 88 12.41 -6.02 -4.40
CA PHE A 88 12.30 -6.71 -3.12
C PHE A 88 11.00 -7.54 -3.14
N ALA A 89 11.09 -8.83 -2.84
CA ALA A 89 9.94 -9.71 -2.73
C ALA A 89 10.07 -10.56 -1.47
N ALA A 90 9.00 -10.62 -0.67
CA ALA A 90 8.96 -11.41 0.55
C ALA A 90 7.56 -11.97 0.78
N ASP A 91 7.47 -13.24 1.16
CA ASP A 91 6.19 -13.86 1.50
C ASP A 91 6.05 -14.10 3.01
N PHE A 92 4.83 -13.90 3.47
CA PHE A 92 4.42 -14.05 4.85
C PHE A 92 3.28 -15.06 4.92
N VAL A 93 3.29 -15.90 5.96
CA VAL A 93 2.10 -16.65 6.35
C VAL A 93 1.25 -15.71 7.19
N ASN A 94 0.00 -15.51 6.79
CA ASN A 94 -0.93 -14.77 7.63
C ASN A 94 -1.28 -15.63 8.85
N SER A 95 -0.61 -15.37 9.98
CA SER A 95 -0.78 -16.10 11.25
C SER A 95 -2.20 -16.00 11.83
N ALA A 96 -2.99 -15.01 11.39
CA ALA A 96 -4.40 -14.91 11.77
C ALA A 96 -5.29 -15.97 11.09
N VAL A 97 -4.73 -16.82 10.22
CA VAL A 97 -5.45 -17.93 9.59
C VAL A 97 -4.97 -19.28 10.09
N THR A 98 -5.84 -19.98 10.81
CA THR A 98 -5.56 -21.30 11.39
C THR A 98 -5.93 -22.46 10.46
N VAL A 99 -6.58 -22.19 9.32
CA VAL A 99 -7.11 -23.23 8.41
C VAL A 99 -6.57 -22.99 6.99
N GLY A 100 -5.43 -23.60 6.65
CA GLY A 100 -4.83 -23.54 5.31
C GLY A 100 -3.72 -22.50 5.15
N LYS A 101 -2.87 -22.69 4.13
CA LYS A 101 -1.71 -21.84 3.86
C LYS A 101 -2.16 -20.54 3.15
N TYR A 102 -2.53 -19.51 3.91
CA TYR A 102 -2.80 -18.19 3.36
C TYR A 102 -1.51 -17.37 3.27
N TRP A 103 -0.98 -17.29 2.06
CA TRP A 103 0.23 -16.53 1.75
C TRP A 103 -0.11 -15.10 1.39
N VAL A 104 0.72 -14.19 1.88
CA VAL A 104 0.70 -12.79 1.49
C VAL A 104 2.08 -12.44 0.92
N SER A 105 2.13 -11.97 -0.33
CA SER A 105 3.36 -11.54 -0.98
C SER A 105 3.52 -10.03 -0.95
N LEU A 106 4.60 -9.57 -0.34
CA LEU A 106 5.09 -8.19 -0.45
C LEU A 106 5.99 -8.09 -1.68
N ILE A 107 5.67 -7.16 -2.57
CA ILE A 107 6.49 -6.84 -3.74
C ILE A 107 6.74 -5.34 -3.74
N ILE A 108 8.00 -4.95 -3.72
CA ILE A 108 8.46 -3.56 -3.78
C ILE A 108 9.46 -3.42 -4.91
N SER A 109 9.24 -2.41 -5.74
CA SER A 109 10.10 -2.05 -6.87
C SER A 109 10.18 -0.54 -6.97
N PHE A 110 11.04 -0.04 -7.86
CA PHE A 110 11.00 1.37 -8.23
C PHE A 110 9.62 1.81 -8.77
N ALA A 111 8.80 0.90 -9.28
CA ALA A 111 7.49 1.24 -9.85
C ALA A 111 6.38 1.32 -8.80
N TYR A 112 6.32 0.37 -7.88
CA TYR A 112 5.21 0.20 -6.94
C TYR A 112 5.61 -0.58 -5.70
N MET A 113 4.77 -0.47 -4.67
CA MET A 113 4.69 -1.40 -3.55
C MET A 113 3.30 -2.04 -3.53
N ARG A 114 3.23 -3.36 -3.35
CA ARG A 114 1.98 -4.11 -3.20
C ARG A 114 2.16 -5.22 -2.19
N LEU A 115 1.13 -5.44 -1.39
CA LEU A 115 0.98 -6.59 -0.53
C LEU A 115 -0.25 -7.36 -1.00
N ILE A 116 -0.07 -8.61 -1.40
CA ILE A 116 -1.02 -9.34 -2.23
C ILE A 116 -1.44 -10.62 -1.52
N GLU A 117 -2.74 -10.85 -1.35
CA GLU A 117 -3.31 -12.12 -0.87
C GLU A 117 -3.79 -12.95 -2.06
N TYR A 118 -3.50 -14.26 -2.02
CA TYR A 118 -3.98 -15.24 -2.99
C TYR A 118 -5.17 -16.04 -2.43
N ASP A 119 -6.37 -15.44 -2.41
CA ASP A 119 -7.65 -16.18 -2.29
C ASP A 119 -8.87 -15.24 -2.40
N ARG A 120 -8.81 -14.20 -3.25
CA ARG A 120 -9.95 -13.26 -3.44
C ARG A 120 -10.55 -12.66 -2.15
N LEU A 121 -9.75 -12.41 -1.11
CA LEU A 121 -10.18 -11.96 0.23
C LEU A 121 -11.06 -12.98 0.99
N LYS A 122 -10.97 -14.28 0.70
CA LYS A 122 -11.78 -15.32 1.36
C LYS A 122 -11.58 -15.31 2.86
N PHE A 123 -10.37 -15.04 3.34
CA PHE A 123 -10.11 -14.86 4.77
C PHE A 123 -10.96 -13.73 5.40
N TYR A 124 -11.24 -12.66 4.66
CA TYR A 124 -12.03 -11.52 5.14
C TYR A 124 -13.54 -11.67 4.87
N ARG A 125 -14.01 -12.84 4.41
CA ARG A 125 -15.38 -13.12 3.95
C ARG A 125 -15.97 -14.36 4.63
N THR A 126 -16.16 -14.27 5.93
CA THR A 126 -16.90 -15.29 6.69
C THR A 126 -18.39 -14.96 6.76
N LYS A 127 -19.21 -15.95 7.18
CA LYS A 127 -20.63 -15.72 7.47
C LYS A 127 -20.84 -14.86 8.72
N ASP A 128 -19.86 -14.75 9.59
CA ASP A 128 -19.92 -13.98 10.83
C ASP A 128 -19.43 -12.53 10.59
N PRO A 129 -20.31 -11.52 10.68
CA PRO A 129 -19.92 -10.12 10.51
C PRO A 129 -18.92 -9.62 11.56
N ALA A 130 -18.95 -10.13 12.78
CA ALA A 130 -18.05 -9.72 13.85
C ALA A 130 -16.62 -10.20 13.57
N VAL A 131 -16.47 -11.43 13.08
CA VAL A 131 -15.17 -11.97 12.63
C VAL A 131 -14.61 -11.15 11.47
N ASN A 132 -15.44 -10.77 10.49
CA ASN A 132 -15.00 -9.96 9.35
C ASN A 132 -14.54 -8.55 9.79
N ALA A 133 -15.24 -7.95 10.76
CA ALA A 133 -14.88 -6.66 11.33
C ALA A 133 -13.55 -6.75 12.08
N ALA A 134 -13.39 -7.73 12.98
CA ALA A 134 -12.15 -7.95 13.72
C ALA A 134 -10.95 -8.18 12.78
N ARG A 135 -11.11 -8.98 11.72
CA ARG A 135 -10.06 -9.20 10.71
C ARG A 135 -9.73 -7.93 9.92
N THR A 136 -10.74 -7.13 9.60
CA THR A 136 -10.54 -5.85 8.91
C THR A 136 -9.76 -4.86 9.78
N GLU A 137 -10.11 -4.75 11.06
CA GLU A 137 -9.42 -3.89 12.02
C GLU A 137 -7.99 -4.36 12.28
N ALA A 138 -7.76 -5.67 12.36
CA ALA A 138 -6.40 -6.23 12.45
C ALA A 138 -5.56 -5.84 11.23
N LEU A 139 -6.09 -5.98 10.01
CA LEU A 139 -5.37 -5.52 8.80
C LEU A 139 -5.18 -4.00 8.79
N LEU A 140 -6.15 -3.21 9.28
CA LEU A 140 -6.00 -1.76 9.39
C LEU A 140 -4.85 -1.40 10.34
N ALA A 141 -4.68 -2.11 11.46
CA ALA A 141 -3.56 -1.90 12.37
C ALA A 141 -2.21 -2.15 11.68
N VAL A 142 -2.08 -3.25 10.92
CA VAL A 142 -0.87 -3.51 10.10
C VAL A 142 -0.63 -2.38 9.11
N CYS A 143 -1.67 -1.94 8.38
CA CYS A 143 -1.57 -0.82 7.45
C CYS A 143 -1.13 0.48 8.14
N LYS A 144 -1.61 0.76 9.34
CA LYS A 144 -1.23 1.97 10.10
C LYS A 144 0.25 1.93 10.46
N ASP A 145 0.77 0.80 10.91
CA ASP A 145 2.19 0.67 11.24
C ASP A 145 3.09 0.81 10.02
N VAL A 146 2.70 0.22 8.88
CA VAL A 146 3.41 0.42 7.61
C VAL A 146 3.32 1.89 7.17
N ALA A 147 2.15 2.53 7.29
CA ALA A 147 1.97 3.92 6.91
C ALA A 147 2.77 4.89 7.80
N ARG A 148 3.11 4.52 9.03
CA ARG A 148 3.96 5.34 9.93
C ARG A 148 5.41 5.40 9.47
N LEU A 149 5.88 4.43 8.69
CA LEU A 149 7.24 4.46 8.13
C LEU A 149 7.46 5.76 7.33
N PRO A 150 8.55 6.50 7.56
CA PRO A 150 8.79 7.79 6.89
C PRO A 150 8.72 7.72 5.36
N ALA A 151 9.27 6.67 4.75
CA ALA A 151 9.24 6.43 3.31
C ALA A 151 7.83 6.18 2.71
N ILE A 152 6.81 5.96 3.55
CA ILE A 152 5.44 5.67 3.12
C ILE A 152 4.56 6.91 3.28
N ARG A 153 4.57 7.79 2.27
CA ARG A 153 3.71 9.01 2.23
C ARG A 153 2.27 8.75 1.79
N GLU A 154 2.07 7.62 1.11
CA GLU A 154 0.78 7.13 0.65
C GLU A 154 0.72 5.61 0.80
N LEU A 155 -0.41 5.13 1.29
CA LEU A 155 -0.80 3.73 1.32
C LEU A 155 -2.31 3.60 1.08
N TRP A 156 -2.70 2.72 0.18
CA TRP A 156 -4.10 2.32 -0.03
C TRP A 156 -4.33 0.92 0.52
N MET A 157 -5.53 0.71 1.05
CA MET A 157 -5.99 -0.59 1.54
C MET A 157 -7.08 -1.13 0.62
N GLY A 158 -6.91 -2.37 0.13
CA GLY A 158 -7.88 -3.05 -0.73
C GLY A 158 -7.92 -2.55 -2.18
N ASP A 159 -8.15 -3.46 -3.14
CA ASP A 159 -8.31 -3.12 -4.57
C ASP A 159 -9.38 -2.07 -4.89
N SER A 160 -10.39 -1.97 -4.03
CA SER A 160 -11.54 -1.08 -4.20
C SER A 160 -11.36 0.27 -3.50
N TRP A 161 -10.12 0.62 -3.12
CA TRP A 161 -9.79 1.88 -2.48
C TRP A 161 -10.56 2.03 -1.16
N ASN A 162 -10.50 0.98 -0.34
CA ASN A 162 -11.35 0.84 0.83
C ASN A 162 -10.88 1.73 1.99
N ALA A 163 -9.57 1.98 2.10
CA ALA A 163 -9.05 3.02 2.98
C ALA A 163 -7.79 3.66 2.39
N PHE A 164 -7.52 4.89 2.83
CA PHE A 164 -6.30 5.64 2.56
C PHE A 164 -5.56 5.89 3.86
N LEU A 165 -4.25 5.69 3.86
CA LEU A 165 -3.36 6.02 4.96
C LEU A 165 -2.16 6.80 4.40
N GLY A 166 -2.02 8.07 4.77
CA GLY A 166 -0.94 8.89 4.22
C GLY A 166 -1.17 10.38 4.37
N GLU A 167 -0.35 11.16 3.68
CA GLU A 167 -0.45 12.62 3.65
C GLU A 167 -1.70 13.06 2.87
N PRO A 168 -2.52 13.98 3.40
CA PRO A 168 -3.78 14.39 2.77
C PRO A 168 -3.65 14.86 1.31
N ALA A 169 -2.51 15.43 0.94
CA ALA A 169 -2.24 15.89 -0.44
C ALA A 169 -2.35 14.76 -1.47
N PHE A 170 -1.98 13.53 -1.10
CA PHE A 170 -2.10 12.37 -1.99
C PHE A 170 -3.55 11.90 -2.18
N LEU A 171 -4.54 12.43 -1.46
CA LEU A 171 -5.95 12.21 -1.82
C LEU A 171 -6.34 12.97 -3.09
N TYR A 172 -5.69 14.10 -3.38
CA TYR A 172 -5.95 14.86 -4.59
C TYR A 172 -5.26 14.20 -5.79
N ARG A 173 -6.06 13.60 -6.69
CA ARG A 173 -5.56 12.76 -7.78
C ARG A 173 -6.20 13.10 -9.13
N PRO A 174 -5.67 14.09 -9.85
CA PRO A 174 -6.11 14.37 -11.21
C PRO A 174 -6.04 13.13 -12.09
N ASN A 175 -7.17 12.74 -12.68
CA ASN A 175 -7.32 11.47 -13.42
C ASN A 175 -6.21 11.24 -14.45
N LYS A 176 -5.85 12.26 -15.24
CA LYS A 176 -4.80 12.17 -16.28
C LYS A 176 -3.43 11.82 -15.72
N LEU A 177 -3.13 12.28 -14.50
CA LEU A 177 -1.88 11.97 -13.82
C LEU A 177 -1.92 10.54 -13.30
N TYR A 178 -3.06 10.13 -12.71
CA TYR A 178 -3.24 8.81 -12.11
C TYR A 178 -3.09 7.64 -13.10
N TYR A 179 -3.65 7.76 -14.30
CA TYR A 179 -3.48 6.74 -15.34
C TYR A 179 -2.02 6.55 -15.78
N ARG A 180 -1.22 7.62 -15.78
CA ARG A 180 0.17 7.56 -16.26
C ARG A 180 1.13 6.86 -15.30
N VAL A 181 0.90 6.88 -13.98
CA VAL A 181 1.80 6.15 -13.06
C VAL A 181 1.56 4.66 -13.04
N GLN A 182 0.39 4.21 -13.50
CA GLN A 182 0.21 2.79 -13.73
C GLN A 182 1.04 2.31 -14.94
N ASN A 183 1.56 3.22 -15.76
CA ASN A 183 2.49 2.90 -16.83
C ASN A 183 3.94 2.91 -16.31
N THR A 184 4.51 1.70 -16.19
CA THR A 184 5.85 1.50 -15.63
C THR A 184 6.93 2.27 -16.40
N SER A 185 6.78 2.49 -17.72
CA SER A 185 7.74 3.23 -18.54
C SER A 185 7.77 4.74 -18.28
N GLN A 186 6.74 5.30 -17.63
CA GLN A 186 6.63 6.73 -17.31
C GLN A 186 6.74 7.00 -15.80
N THR A 187 7.00 5.96 -15.01
CA THR A 187 6.98 5.98 -13.53
C THR A 187 7.74 7.17 -12.96
N LEU A 188 9.04 7.30 -13.28
CA LEU A 188 9.92 8.27 -12.64
C LEU A 188 9.46 9.71 -12.90
N GLN A 189 9.27 10.08 -14.16
CA GLN A 189 8.81 11.43 -14.54
C GLN A 189 7.42 11.74 -13.99
N THR A 190 6.52 10.75 -13.98
CA THR A 190 5.16 10.98 -13.53
C THR A 190 5.09 11.10 -12.01
N LYS A 191 5.88 10.35 -11.25
CA LYS A 191 5.98 10.47 -9.79
C LYS A 191 6.54 11.81 -9.36
N GLU A 192 7.58 12.32 -10.02
CA GLU A 192 8.12 13.66 -9.72
C GLU A 192 7.07 14.77 -9.92
N LYS A 193 6.24 14.67 -10.99
CA LYS A 193 5.09 15.57 -11.19
C LYS A 193 4.08 15.49 -10.05
N VAL A 194 3.91 14.34 -9.42
CA VAL A 194 2.96 14.14 -8.31
C VAL A 194 3.50 14.69 -7.02
N LEU A 195 4.79 14.52 -6.76
CA LEU A 195 5.44 15.12 -5.59
C LEU A 195 5.35 16.65 -5.65
N ARG A 196 5.59 17.25 -6.83
CA ARG A 196 5.36 18.69 -7.05
C ARG A 196 3.90 19.08 -6.84
N LEU A 197 2.96 18.28 -7.34
CA LEU A 197 1.54 18.54 -7.16
C LEU A 197 1.12 18.45 -5.68
N ALA A 198 1.64 17.46 -4.95
CA ALA A 198 1.38 17.28 -3.53
C ALA A 198 1.92 18.47 -2.73
N ALA A 199 3.16 18.90 -2.98
CA ALA A 199 3.72 20.10 -2.37
C ALA A 199 2.87 21.34 -2.66
N ARG A 200 2.47 21.54 -3.93
CA ARG A 200 1.61 22.64 -4.33
C ARG A 200 0.22 22.58 -3.68
N PHE A 201 -0.33 21.37 -3.51
CA PHE A 201 -1.58 21.17 -2.79
C PHE A 201 -1.44 21.60 -1.33
N GLU A 202 -0.36 21.22 -0.65
CA GLU A 202 -0.12 21.59 0.75
C GLU A 202 0.03 23.10 0.96
N GLU A 203 0.61 23.81 -0.01
CA GLU A 203 0.69 25.27 -0.01
C GLU A 203 -0.68 25.95 -0.13
N LEU A 204 -1.59 25.36 -0.92
CA LEU A 204 -2.84 26.01 -1.33
C LEU A 204 -4.07 25.57 -0.52
N VAL A 205 -4.06 24.34 0.00
CA VAL A 205 -5.20 23.72 0.65
C VAL A 205 -4.85 23.40 2.11
N PRO A 206 -5.37 24.15 3.08
CA PRO A 206 -5.09 23.93 4.49
C PRO A 206 -5.51 22.53 4.94
N ARG A 207 -4.67 21.86 5.74
CA ARG A 207 -4.97 20.54 6.34
C ARG A 207 -6.34 20.51 7.02
N GLY A 208 -6.66 21.55 7.80
CA GLY A 208 -7.95 21.67 8.50
C GLY A 208 -9.13 21.60 7.54
N TRP A 209 -9.04 22.26 6.38
CA TRP A 209 -10.08 22.20 5.35
C TRP A 209 -10.29 20.78 4.83
N VAL A 210 -9.20 20.04 4.59
CA VAL A 210 -9.29 18.65 4.13
C VAL A 210 -9.91 17.75 5.20
N LEU A 211 -9.48 17.88 6.46
CA LEU A 211 -10.03 17.09 7.58
C LEU A 211 -11.53 17.36 7.76
N ASP A 212 -11.94 18.62 7.74
CA ASP A 212 -13.35 19.01 7.87
C ASP A 212 -14.18 18.48 6.70
N TYR A 213 -13.65 18.57 5.47
CA TYR A 213 -14.29 17.98 4.28
C TYR A 213 -14.52 16.48 4.46
N LEU A 214 -13.47 15.74 4.84
CA LEU A 214 -13.52 14.30 5.00
C LEU A 214 -14.50 13.90 6.11
N ARG A 215 -14.41 14.52 7.29
CA ARG A 215 -15.28 14.25 8.44
C ARG A 215 -16.74 14.57 8.13
N LYS A 216 -17.02 15.68 7.42
CA LYS A 216 -18.39 16.05 7.01
C LYS A 216 -19.00 15.04 6.03
N ARG A 217 -18.20 14.48 5.11
CA ARG A 217 -18.68 13.58 4.05
C ARG A 217 -18.72 12.12 4.47
N LEU A 218 -17.79 11.69 5.32
CA LEU A 218 -17.60 10.28 5.69
C LEU A 218 -17.98 9.98 7.14
N GLY A 219 -18.17 11.00 7.98
CA GLY A 219 -18.34 10.85 9.42
C GLY A 219 -17.02 11.04 10.18
N PRO A 220 -17.04 11.59 11.40
CA PRO A 220 -15.84 11.82 12.21
C PRO A 220 -15.09 10.53 12.52
N GLU A 221 -15.81 9.42 12.69
CA GLU A 221 -15.24 8.09 12.95
C GLU A 221 -14.43 7.54 11.77
N ALA A 222 -14.72 7.99 10.55
CA ALA A 222 -14.03 7.52 9.36
C ALA A 222 -12.65 8.16 9.16
N VAL A 223 -12.32 9.21 9.92
CA VAL A 223 -11.10 10.00 9.76
C VAL A 223 -10.32 10.03 11.07
N GLU A 224 -9.12 9.47 11.05
CA GLU A 224 -8.19 9.48 12.18
C GLU A 224 -6.89 10.17 11.75
N GLU A 225 -6.31 10.95 12.64
CA GLU A 225 -5.00 11.55 12.41
C GLU A 225 -3.91 10.59 12.88
N LEU A 226 -2.88 10.43 12.07
CA LEU A 226 -1.67 9.69 12.42
C LEU A 226 -0.53 10.67 12.64
N ASP A 227 0.57 10.14 13.17
CA ASP A 227 1.84 10.86 13.28
C ASP A 227 2.34 11.37 11.91
N ASN A 228 3.31 12.28 11.93
CA ASN A 228 3.99 12.77 10.72
C ASN A 228 3.05 13.38 9.66
N LYS A 229 2.02 14.10 10.09
CA LYS A 229 1.01 14.73 9.20
C LYS A 229 0.25 13.73 8.32
N LYS A 230 0.20 12.45 8.68
CA LYS A 230 -0.60 11.46 7.96
C LYS A 230 -2.01 11.39 8.55
N ILE A 231 -2.92 10.80 7.79
CA ILE A 231 -4.30 10.54 8.18
C ILE A 231 -4.69 9.14 7.73
N VAL A 232 -5.66 8.56 8.41
CA VAL A 232 -6.41 7.36 8.00
C VAL A 232 -7.79 7.83 7.57
N VAL A 233 -8.23 7.39 6.40
CA VAL A 233 -9.58 7.64 5.88
C VAL A 233 -10.20 6.31 5.49
N ARG A 234 -11.31 5.95 6.15
CA ARG A 234 -12.07 4.74 5.86
C ARG A 234 -13.21 5.06 4.90
N PHE A 235 -13.29 4.32 3.79
CA PHE A 235 -14.39 4.36 2.83
C PHE A 235 -15.35 3.18 3.00
N TYR A 236 -15.11 2.33 4.00
CA TYR A 236 -15.99 1.26 4.47
C TYR A 236 -16.54 1.58 5.86
N ASP A 237 -17.57 0.85 6.27
CA ASP A 237 -18.14 0.95 7.61
C ASP A 237 -17.39 0.03 8.59
N ARG A 238 -17.80 -1.25 8.68
CA ARG A 238 -17.19 -2.22 9.62
C ARG A 238 -16.24 -3.22 8.98
N SER A 239 -16.35 -3.45 7.68
CA SER A 239 -15.59 -4.52 7.01
C SER A 239 -15.13 -4.11 5.64
N LEU A 240 -13.94 -4.56 5.26
CA LEU A 240 -13.29 -4.32 3.96
C LEU A 240 -14.14 -4.66 2.73
N THR A 241 -15.12 -5.53 2.89
CA THR A 241 -15.98 -6.05 1.81
C THR A 241 -17.32 -5.33 1.72
N LYS A 242 -17.60 -4.37 2.62
CA LYS A 242 -18.82 -3.58 2.68
C LYS A 242 -18.48 -2.09 2.60
N PRO A 243 -18.31 -1.53 1.39
CA PRO A 243 -18.02 -0.10 1.22
C PRO A 243 -19.18 0.76 1.73
N LYS A 244 -18.85 1.84 2.45
CA LYS A 244 -19.78 2.91 2.86
C LYS A 244 -19.96 3.90 1.71
N VAL A 245 -18.86 4.19 1.01
CA VAL A 245 -18.84 4.96 -0.23
C VAL A 245 -17.98 4.25 -1.28
N ARG A 246 -18.25 4.50 -2.56
CA ARG A 246 -17.36 4.04 -3.63
C ARG A 246 -16.11 4.94 -3.66
N GLY A 247 -14.95 4.41 -3.24
CA GLY A 247 -13.71 5.19 -3.12
C GLY A 247 -13.38 6.02 -4.37
N TRP A 248 -13.47 5.42 -5.56
CA TRP A 248 -13.25 6.15 -6.83
C TRP A 248 -14.25 7.30 -7.06
N GLY A 249 -15.52 7.10 -6.73
CA GLY A 249 -16.53 8.15 -6.84
C GLY A 249 -16.25 9.29 -5.88
N PHE A 250 -15.90 8.95 -4.64
CA PHE A 250 -15.50 9.93 -3.63
C PHE A 250 -14.30 10.76 -4.08
N LEU A 251 -13.26 10.13 -4.63
CA LEU A 251 -12.05 10.85 -5.08
C LEU A 251 -12.31 11.81 -6.23
N LYS A 252 -13.24 11.47 -7.14
CA LYS A 252 -13.65 12.40 -8.21
C LYS A 252 -14.38 13.62 -7.67
N GLU A 253 -15.25 13.43 -6.67
CA GLU A 253 -15.92 14.54 -6.00
C GLU A 253 -14.92 15.39 -5.22
N PHE A 254 -13.98 14.76 -4.50
CA PHE A 254 -12.92 15.45 -3.79
C PHE A 254 -12.04 16.28 -4.74
N GLU A 255 -11.61 15.71 -5.87
CA GLU A 255 -10.85 16.44 -6.91
C GLU A 255 -11.60 17.69 -7.38
N ARG A 256 -12.90 17.54 -7.71
CA ARG A 256 -13.74 18.65 -8.16
C ARG A 256 -13.87 19.74 -7.09
N ASP A 257 -14.13 19.35 -5.84
CA ASP A 257 -14.40 20.29 -4.76
C ASP A 257 -13.11 21.02 -4.33
N VAL A 258 -11.97 20.34 -4.35
CA VAL A 258 -10.63 20.98 -4.21
C VAL A 258 -10.40 21.98 -5.34
N ASN A 259 -10.65 21.59 -6.60
CA ASN A 259 -10.49 22.48 -7.75
C ASN A 259 -11.35 23.75 -7.63
N ALA A 260 -12.59 23.61 -7.19
CA ALA A 260 -13.47 24.75 -6.92
C ALA A 260 -12.93 25.63 -5.78
N TYR A 261 -12.44 25.02 -4.70
CA TYR A 261 -11.86 25.72 -3.56
C TYR A 261 -10.65 26.59 -3.95
N VAL A 262 -9.73 26.04 -4.76
CA VAL A 262 -8.55 26.79 -5.23
C VAL A 262 -8.90 27.82 -6.30
N ALA A 263 -9.84 27.52 -7.19
CA ALA A 263 -10.31 28.46 -8.22
C ALA A 263 -10.96 29.70 -7.59
N GLY A 264 -11.72 29.54 -6.51
CA GLY A 264 -12.28 30.65 -5.74
C GLY A 264 -11.24 31.59 -5.10
N ARG A 265 -9.96 31.19 -5.09
CA ARG A 265 -8.81 31.98 -4.63
C ARG A 265 -7.93 32.49 -5.78
N GLY A 266 -8.37 32.32 -7.03
CA GLY A 266 -7.63 32.75 -8.22
C GLY A 266 -6.41 31.90 -8.55
N VAL A 267 -6.31 30.68 -8.00
CA VAL A 267 -5.17 29.77 -8.23
C VAL A 267 -5.65 28.43 -8.78
N LYS A 268 -4.70 27.65 -9.34
CA LYS A 268 -4.96 26.35 -9.96
C LYS A 268 -3.92 25.31 -9.52
N LEU A 269 -4.39 24.07 -9.40
CA LEU A 269 -3.60 22.85 -9.20
C LEU A 269 -3.37 22.09 -10.52
#